data_AF-A0A9D4VN37-F1
#
_entry.id   AF-A0A9D4VN37-F1
#
_cell.length_a   1.000
_cell.length_b   1.000
_cell.length_c   1.000
_cell.angle_alpha   90.00
_cell.angle_beta   90.00
_cell.angle_gamma   90.00
#
_symmetry.space_group_name_H-M   'P 1'
#
loop_
_entity.id
_entity.type
_entity.pdbx_description
1 polymer ?
#
loop_
_entity_poly.entity_id
_entity_poly.type
_entity_poly.pdbx_seq_one_letter_code
_entity_poly.pdbx_strand_id
1 'polypeptide(L)'
;MGSEAMVPEWASEPCIMGIDEAGRGPVLGPMVYGCLYCPLSYKKTLATLSFADSKTLKEEKREELFEALKGNDSIGWAVDVIDPKELSAKMLKKNKINLNEISHDSAMGLVDRVLKIGVLLTEVYIDTVGDPGKYEAKMSKNFPSIKFVVAKKADSLYPVVSGASIAAKVTRDRAVRDWVLDEIADNIHRNFGSGYPADPATKSWLENHKHSIFGFPTLVRFSWGTCSTYFKSGAEVLCSPSPDELPSTCKNSPSTLFVLSPMEIYVDDEAKLTLHGLVQHYIKLKEEEKNRKLNDLLDALDFNQVVIFVKSVSRAAELDRLLIECNFPSICIHSGMFQEERLKRYRGFKEGHTRILVATDLVGRGIDIERVNIVINYDMPDSADTYLHRVGRAGRFGTKGLAITFVSCSTDVDVLNNVQSRFEIDIKQLPEQIDTSTYMPS
;
A
#
# COMPACT_ATOMS: atom_id res chain seq x y z
N MET A 1 -10.36 4.00 -10.80
CA MET A 1 -11.83 3.98 -10.92
C MET A 1 -12.39 4.33 -9.56
N GLY A 2 -12.85 5.57 -9.39
CA GLY A 2 -13.46 6.02 -8.14
C GLY A 2 -14.83 5.39 -8.01
N SER A 3 -15.05 4.61 -6.94
CA SER A 3 -16.41 4.41 -6.47
C SER A 3 -16.89 5.77 -5.99
N GLU A 4 -17.83 6.39 -6.70
CA GLU A 4 -18.59 7.52 -6.15
C GLU A 4 -19.21 7.01 -4.85
N ALA A 5 -18.68 7.46 -3.71
CA ALA A 5 -19.29 7.18 -2.43
C ALA A 5 -20.71 7.75 -2.49
N MET A 6 -21.72 6.89 -2.36
CA MET A 6 -23.12 7.33 -2.32
C MET A 6 -23.25 8.42 -1.27
N VAL A 7 -23.74 9.59 -1.69
CA VAL A 7 -24.04 10.70 -0.79
C VAL A 7 -25.12 10.22 0.18
N PRO A 8 -24.90 10.26 1.50
CA PRO A 8 -25.91 9.83 2.47
C PRO A 8 -27.20 10.65 2.32
N GLU A 9 -28.37 10.04 2.51
CA GLU A 9 -29.66 10.75 2.38
C GLU A 9 -29.76 11.96 3.31
N TRP A 10 -29.09 11.87 4.46
CA TRP A 10 -29.03 12.92 5.47
C TRP A 10 -27.94 13.96 5.24
N ALA A 11 -27.19 13.91 4.13
CA ALA A 11 -26.07 14.82 3.86
C ALA A 11 -26.49 16.29 3.78
N SER A 12 -27.75 16.58 3.44
CA SER A 12 -28.29 17.95 3.43
C SER A 12 -28.66 18.48 4.82
N GLU A 13 -28.74 17.62 5.83
CA GLU A 13 -28.98 18.05 7.22
C GLU A 13 -27.70 18.60 7.84
N PRO A 14 -27.79 19.60 8.72
CA PRO A 14 -26.66 20.04 9.53
C PRO A 14 -26.00 18.87 10.27
N CYS A 15 -24.73 18.61 9.99
CA CYS A 15 -23.99 17.47 10.53
C CYS A 15 -22.93 17.89 11.56
N ILE A 16 -22.62 16.95 12.45
CA ILE A 16 -21.50 17.01 13.39
C ILE A 16 -20.44 15.97 13.02
N MET A 17 -19.18 16.25 13.34
CA MET A 17 -18.06 15.34 13.15
C MET A 17 -17.18 15.30 14.40
N GLY A 18 -16.66 14.13 14.73
CA GLY A 18 -15.60 13.92 15.70
C GLY A 18 -14.32 13.47 14.98
N ILE A 19 -13.16 13.91 15.48
CA ILE A 19 -11.83 13.50 15.01
C ILE A 19 -10.98 13.10 16.21
N ASP A 20 -10.32 11.96 16.11
CA ASP A 20 -9.36 11.46 17.08
C ASP A 20 -8.26 10.65 16.38
N GLU A 21 -7.16 10.38 17.07
CA GLU A 21 -6.04 9.61 16.55
C GLU A 21 -5.70 8.34 17.34
N ALA A 22 -4.96 7.46 16.70
CA ALA A 22 -4.32 6.30 17.30
C ALA A 22 -2.88 6.18 16.83
N GLY A 23 -2.00 5.72 17.73
CA GLY A 23 -0.61 5.44 17.37
C GLY A 23 0.29 6.66 17.27
N ARG A 24 -0.02 7.76 17.96
CA ARG A 24 0.87 8.93 17.99
C ARG A 24 2.23 8.66 18.66
N GLY A 25 2.25 7.97 19.80
CA GLY A 25 3.47 7.74 20.61
C GLY A 25 4.41 6.58 20.22
N PRO A 26 3.91 5.43 19.72
CA PRO A 26 4.72 4.28 19.33
C PRO A 26 5.87 4.61 18.37
N VAL A 27 6.99 3.91 18.52
CA VAL A 27 8.10 3.92 17.56
C VAL A 27 7.86 2.95 16.39
N LEU A 28 6.89 2.03 16.54
CA LEU A 28 6.50 1.05 15.53
C LEU A 28 5.09 1.30 15.00
N GLY A 29 4.88 0.99 13.71
CA GLY A 29 3.57 0.95 13.08
C GLY A 29 3.03 2.33 12.67
N PRO A 30 1.91 2.38 11.95
CA PRO A 30 1.36 3.63 11.40
C PRO A 30 0.74 4.52 12.48
N MET A 31 0.57 5.80 12.15
CA MET A 31 -0.30 6.72 12.89
C MET A 31 -1.62 6.84 12.13
N VAL A 32 -2.74 6.69 12.81
CA VAL A 32 -4.07 6.69 12.18
C VAL A 32 -4.90 7.82 12.74
N TYR A 33 -5.44 8.66 11.87
CA TYR A 33 -6.51 9.59 12.20
C TYR A 33 -7.84 8.99 11.77
N GLY A 34 -8.84 9.06 12.65
CA GLY A 34 -10.20 8.62 12.37
C GLY A 34 -11.15 9.79 12.46
N CYS A 35 -12.21 9.76 11.66
CA CYS A 35 -13.37 10.60 11.86
C CYS A 35 -14.66 9.79 11.86
N LEU A 36 -15.63 10.31 12.58
CA LEU A 36 -17.01 9.85 12.56
C LEU A 36 -17.92 11.07 12.47
N TYR A 37 -18.91 11.03 11.59
CA TYR A 37 -19.83 12.13 11.35
C TYR A 37 -21.25 11.62 11.19
N CYS A 38 -22.21 12.42 11.63
CA CYS A 38 -23.63 12.10 11.57
C CYS A 38 -24.48 13.38 11.60
N PRO A 39 -25.78 13.29 11.28
CA PRO A 39 -26.70 14.42 11.45
C PRO A 39 -26.75 14.90 12.90
N LEU A 40 -26.96 16.21 13.11
CA LEU A 40 -27.18 16.80 14.43
C LEU A 40 -28.37 16.15 15.15
N SER A 41 -29.40 15.75 14.40
CA SER A 41 -30.58 15.02 14.88
C SER A 41 -30.20 13.67 15.54
N TYR A 42 -29.15 13.01 15.04
CA TYR A 42 -28.68 11.71 15.53
C TYR A 42 -27.78 11.79 16.77
N LYS A 43 -27.33 12.99 17.17
CA LYS A 43 -26.40 13.20 18.30
C LYS A 43 -26.84 12.53 19.60
N LYS A 44 -28.14 12.56 19.91
CA LYS A 44 -28.70 11.94 21.13
C LYS A 44 -28.65 10.41 21.06
N THR A 45 -29.02 9.84 19.91
CA THR A 45 -28.95 8.39 19.66
C THR A 45 -27.52 7.90 19.77
N LEU A 46 -26.57 8.63 19.18
CA LEU A 46 -25.15 8.31 19.27
C LEU A 46 -24.64 8.24 20.73
N ALA A 47 -25.14 9.12 21.61
CA ALA A 47 -24.78 9.09 23.03
C ALA A 47 -25.30 7.82 23.75
N THR A 48 -26.37 7.20 23.27
CA THR A 48 -26.93 5.96 23.85
C THR A 48 -26.16 4.70 23.48
N LEU A 49 -25.34 4.74 22.42
CA LEU A 49 -24.58 3.60 21.93
C LEU A 49 -23.36 3.21 22.80
N SER A 50 -23.25 3.76 24.01
CA SER A 50 -22.26 3.42 25.05
C SER A 50 -20.82 3.26 24.55
N PHE A 51 -20.30 4.25 23.82
CA PHE A 51 -18.89 4.31 23.42
C PHE A 51 -17.95 4.74 24.57
N ALA A 52 -18.28 4.44 25.83
CA ALA A 52 -17.56 4.98 26.98
C ALA A 52 -16.15 4.36 27.09
N ASP A 53 -15.15 5.26 27.11
CA ASP A 53 -13.72 5.05 27.39
C ASP A 53 -13.01 3.95 26.56
N SER A 54 -12.78 4.24 25.28
CA SER A 54 -12.08 3.35 24.34
C SER A 54 -10.69 2.88 24.80
N LYS A 55 -10.07 3.56 25.78
CA LYS A 55 -8.76 3.24 26.34
C LYS A 55 -8.79 2.04 27.29
N THR A 56 -9.92 1.77 27.95
CA THR A 56 -10.08 0.63 28.87
C THR A 56 -10.77 -0.58 28.23
N LEU A 57 -11.36 -0.39 27.04
CA LEU A 57 -11.96 -1.48 26.28
C LEU A 57 -10.91 -2.46 25.76
N LYS A 58 -11.24 -3.76 25.84
CA LYS A 58 -10.50 -4.84 25.17
C LYS A 58 -10.62 -4.70 23.65
N GLU A 59 -9.61 -5.17 22.93
CA GLU A 59 -9.55 -5.15 21.45
C GLU A 59 -10.81 -5.74 20.80
N GLU A 60 -11.21 -6.94 21.21
CA GLU A 60 -12.44 -7.62 20.74
C GLU A 60 -13.68 -6.72 20.83
N LYS A 61 -13.83 -5.98 21.94
CA LYS A 61 -14.98 -5.11 22.15
C LYS A 61 -14.93 -3.86 21.26
N ARG A 62 -13.73 -3.33 20.97
CA ARG A 62 -13.58 -2.22 20.02
C ARG A 62 -13.94 -2.67 18.61
N GLU A 63 -13.55 -3.89 18.24
CA GLU A 63 -13.90 -4.52 16.97
C GLU A 63 -15.41 -4.65 16.80
N GLU A 64 -16.12 -5.18 17.81
CA GLU A 64 -17.59 -5.28 17.81
C GLU A 64 -18.26 -3.91 17.63
N LEU A 65 -17.80 -2.90 18.39
CA LEU A 65 -18.34 -1.54 18.30
C LEU A 65 -18.07 -0.91 16.93
N PHE A 66 -16.90 -1.17 16.34
CA PHE A 66 -16.56 -0.66 15.02
C PHE A 66 -17.39 -1.29 13.91
N GLU A 67 -17.65 -2.60 13.96
CA GLU A 67 -18.55 -3.24 12.99
C GLU A 67 -20.01 -2.78 13.17
N ALA A 68 -20.46 -2.52 14.40
CA ALA A 68 -21.77 -1.90 14.65
C ALA A 68 -21.88 -0.47 14.09
N LEU A 69 -20.80 0.32 14.16
CA LEU A 69 -20.73 1.65 13.55
C LEU A 69 -20.78 1.58 12.02
N LYS A 70 -20.08 0.61 11.42
CA LYS A 70 -20.04 0.41 9.97
C LYS A 70 -21.40 0.01 9.38
N GLY A 71 -22.20 -0.75 10.13
CA GLY A 71 -23.53 -1.18 9.70
C GLY A 71 -24.64 -0.15 9.92
N ASN A 72 -24.31 1.08 10.35
CA ASN A 72 -25.29 2.10 10.67
C ASN A 72 -25.38 3.16 9.57
N ASP A 73 -26.47 3.14 8.82
CA ASP A 73 -26.70 4.05 7.69
C ASP A 73 -26.83 5.53 8.10
N SER A 74 -27.03 5.82 9.39
CA SER A 74 -27.09 7.19 9.94
C SER A 74 -25.72 7.74 10.34
N ILE A 75 -24.64 6.99 10.11
CA ILE A 75 -23.28 7.35 10.52
C ILE A 75 -22.34 7.19 9.32
N GLY A 76 -21.57 8.24 9.05
CA GLY A 76 -20.40 8.17 8.19
C GLY A 76 -19.12 8.10 9.00
N TRP A 77 -18.10 7.46 8.46
CA TRP A 77 -16.77 7.42 9.05
C TRP A 77 -15.70 7.39 7.95
N ALA A 78 -14.50 7.85 8.28
CA ALA A 78 -13.34 7.70 7.42
C ALA A 78 -12.08 7.63 8.28
N VAL A 79 -11.00 7.13 7.69
CA VAL A 79 -9.69 7.06 8.34
C VAL A 79 -8.62 7.54 7.38
N ASP A 80 -7.57 8.12 7.94
CA ASP A 80 -6.33 8.47 7.25
C ASP A 80 -5.18 7.73 7.95
N VAL A 81 -4.50 6.86 7.22
CA VAL A 81 -3.45 5.98 7.75
C VAL A 81 -2.11 6.50 7.23
N ILE A 82 -1.31 7.04 8.15
CA ILE A 82 0.00 7.61 7.83
C ILE A 82 1.08 6.56 8.07
N ASP A 83 1.73 6.17 6.99
CA ASP A 83 2.75 5.13 6.96
C ASP A 83 3.99 5.53 7.78
N PRO A 84 4.67 4.62 8.52
CA PRO A 84 5.92 4.89 9.21
C PRO A 84 7.03 5.46 8.32
N LYS A 85 7.10 5.00 7.06
CA LYS A 85 8.04 5.50 6.04
C LYS A 85 7.77 6.97 5.76
N GLU A 86 6.49 7.32 5.57
CA GLU A 86 6.06 8.70 5.30
C GLU A 86 6.30 9.61 6.51
N LEU A 87 5.97 9.16 7.72
CA LEU A 87 6.27 9.89 8.97
C LEU A 87 7.77 10.17 9.10
N SER A 88 8.59 9.16 8.85
CA SER A 88 10.05 9.27 8.91
C SER A 88 10.56 10.25 7.86
N ALA A 89 10.11 10.12 6.61
CA ALA A 89 10.51 10.99 5.51
C ALA A 89 10.14 12.45 5.76
N LYS A 90 8.91 12.74 6.19
CA LYS A 90 8.44 14.11 6.47
C LYS A 90 9.21 14.77 7.62
N MET A 91 9.57 14.01 8.66
CA MET A 91 10.26 14.54 9.84
C MET A 91 11.78 14.63 9.70
N LEU A 92 12.39 13.83 8.82
CA LEU A 92 13.85 13.78 8.61
C LEU A 92 14.32 14.56 7.39
N LYS A 93 13.43 15.01 6.50
CA LYS A 93 13.81 15.84 5.34
C LYS A 93 14.47 17.16 5.76
N LYS A 94 15.22 17.78 4.83
CA LYS A 94 15.96 19.04 5.04
C LYS A 94 15.07 20.14 5.64
N ASN A 95 13.89 20.35 5.05
CA ASN A 95 12.86 21.24 5.58
C ASN A 95 11.92 20.45 6.50
N LYS A 96 12.36 20.18 7.73
CA LYS A 96 11.67 19.28 8.66
C LYS A 96 10.22 19.72 8.91
N ILE A 97 9.27 18.80 8.70
CA ILE A 97 7.89 18.97 9.15
C ILE A 97 7.77 18.29 10.51
N ASN A 98 7.26 19.01 11.51
CA ASN A 98 7.08 18.45 12.85
C ASN A 98 5.81 17.57 12.92
N LEU A 99 5.75 16.68 13.91
CA LEU A 99 4.63 15.74 14.04
C LEU A 99 3.26 16.44 14.23
N ASN A 100 3.21 17.61 14.89
CA ASN A 100 1.95 18.35 15.05
C ASN A 100 1.42 18.84 13.70
N GLU A 101 2.29 19.32 12.83
CA GLU A 101 1.91 19.78 11.49
C GLU A 101 1.35 18.63 10.65
N ILE A 102 2.04 17.48 10.62
CA ILE A 102 1.55 16.25 9.96
C ILE A 102 0.17 15.85 10.51
N SER A 103 0.00 15.92 11.83
CA SER A 103 -1.25 15.56 12.51
C SER A 103 -2.40 16.50 12.12
N HIS A 104 -2.15 17.81 12.13
CA HIS A 104 -3.15 18.80 11.76
C HIS A 104 -3.55 18.67 10.28
N ASP A 105 -2.59 18.40 9.40
CA ASP A 105 -2.84 18.25 7.96
C ASP A 105 -3.70 17.01 7.67
N SER A 106 -3.48 15.90 8.38
CA SER A 106 -4.32 14.70 8.32
C SER A 106 -5.76 14.98 8.76
N ALA A 107 -5.94 15.66 9.89
CA ALA A 107 -7.27 16.07 10.35
C ALA A 107 -7.99 17.01 9.38
N MET A 108 -7.28 17.99 8.79
CA MET A 108 -7.82 18.86 7.75
C MET A 108 -8.23 18.07 6.50
N GLY A 109 -7.42 17.08 6.10
CA GLY A 109 -7.74 16.18 4.97
C GLY A 109 -9.00 15.35 5.19
N LEU A 110 -9.26 14.90 6.42
CA LEU A 110 -10.52 14.22 6.77
C LEU A 110 -11.72 15.16 6.67
N VAL A 111 -11.60 16.42 7.12
CA VAL A 111 -12.67 17.42 6.98
C VAL A 111 -12.97 17.68 5.51
N ASP A 112 -11.93 17.93 4.70
CA ASP A 112 -12.05 18.16 3.26
C ASP A 112 -12.69 16.97 2.53
N ARG A 113 -12.34 15.74 2.92
CA ARG A 113 -12.95 14.52 2.38
C ARG A 113 -14.46 14.47 2.66
N VAL A 114 -14.89 14.78 3.87
CA VAL A 114 -16.32 14.79 4.24
C VAL A 114 -17.08 15.88 3.48
N LEU A 115 -16.48 17.06 3.33
CA LEU A 115 -17.06 18.16 2.53
C LEU A 115 -17.20 17.78 1.06
N LYS A 116 -16.21 17.09 0.47
CA LYS A 116 -16.24 16.60 -0.92
C LYS A 116 -17.32 15.55 -1.18
N ILE A 117 -17.74 14.81 -0.16
CA ILE A 117 -18.88 13.88 -0.27
C ILE A 117 -20.22 14.66 -0.38
N GLY A 118 -20.24 15.95 -0.04
CA GLY A 118 -21.45 16.79 -0.08
C GLY A 118 -22.20 16.85 1.25
N VAL A 119 -21.57 16.45 2.35
CA VAL A 119 -22.15 16.53 3.70
C VAL A 119 -22.12 18.00 4.18
N LEU A 120 -23.26 18.51 4.64
CA LEU A 120 -23.39 19.82 5.26
C LEU A 120 -22.79 19.81 6.68
N LEU A 121 -21.47 19.84 6.75
CA LEU A 121 -20.75 19.82 8.00
C LEU A 121 -20.79 21.20 8.69
N THR A 122 -21.28 21.25 9.92
CA THR A 122 -21.48 22.51 10.68
C THR A 122 -20.65 22.59 11.94
N GLU A 123 -20.38 21.46 12.60
CA GLU A 123 -19.58 21.40 13.83
C GLU A 123 -18.56 20.26 13.78
N VAL A 124 -17.32 20.53 14.18
CA VAL A 124 -16.25 19.53 14.27
C VAL A 124 -15.61 19.57 15.65
N TYR A 125 -15.55 18.41 16.30
CA TYR A 125 -14.96 18.21 17.62
C TYR A 125 -13.68 17.41 17.47
N ILE A 126 -12.57 17.87 18.04
CA ILE A 126 -11.24 17.26 17.83
C ILE A 126 -10.59 16.99 19.18
N ASP A 127 -10.10 15.75 19.38
CA ASP A 127 -9.19 15.47 20.49
C ASP A 127 -7.78 15.99 20.19
N THR A 128 -7.13 16.56 21.20
CA THR A 128 -5.75 16.99 21.06
C THR A 128 -4.91 16.66 22.28
N VAL A 129 -3.65 16.33 22.02
CA VAL A 129 -2.59 16.28 23.04
C VAL A 129 -1.88 17.64 23.21
N GLY A 130 -2.08 18.57 22.26
CA GLY A 130 -1.37 19.84 22.15
C GLY A 130 -2.08 21.02 22.83
N ASP A 131 -1.80 22.22 22.31
CA ASP A 131 -2.48 23.46 22.67
C ASP A 131 -3.80 23.54 21.87
N PRO A 132 -4.97 23.43 22.53
CA PRO A 132 -6.25 23.43 21.83
C PRO A 132 -6.53 24.75 21.11
N GLY A 133 -6.15 25.90 21.70
CA GLY A 133 -6.48 27.21 21.14
C GLY A 133 -5.74 27.48 19.82
N LYS A 134 -4.46 27.11 19.74
CA LYS A 134 -3.70 27.22 18.49
C LYS A 134 -4.25 26.31 17.39
N TYR A 135 -4.66 25.10 17.77
CA TYR A 135 -5.17 24.14 16.82
C TYR A 135 -6.56 24.58 16.30
N GLU A 136 -7.45 25.00 17.19
CA GLU A 136 -8.77 25.53 16.84
C GLU A 136 -8.68 26.75 15.92
N ALA A 137 -7.75 27.67 16.20
CA ALA A 137 -7.50 28.84 15.35
C ALA A 137 -7.00 28.44 13.95
N LYS A 138 -6.13 27.42 13.85
CA LYS A 138 -5.67 26.88 12.56
C LYS A 138 -6.86 26.29 11.78
N MET A 139 -7.66 25.43 12.41
CA MET A 139 -8.81 24.79 11.75
C MET A 139 -9.86 25.82 11.29
N SER A 140 -10.23 26.76 12.17
CA SER A 140 -11.22 27.80 11.85
C SER A 140 -10.77 28.74 10.75
N LYS A 141 -9.46 28.99 10.63
CA LYS A 141 -8.89 29.77 9.52
C LYS A 141 -9.04 29.03 8.18
N ASN A 142 -8.82 27.72 8.18
CA ASN A 142 -8.89 26.88 6.99
C ASN A 142 -10.33 26.54 6.57
N PHE A 143 -11.27 26.49 7.53
CA PHE A 143 -12.67 26.16 7.28
C PHE A 143 -13.61 27.14 8.00
N PRO A 144 -13.77 28.38 7.50
CA PRO A 144 -14.47 29.46 8.21
C PRO A 144 -15.98 29.22 8.43
N SER A 145 -16.60 28.34 7.64
CA SER A 145 -18.02 28.01 7.73
C SER A 145 -18.36 26.93 8.76
N ILE A 146 -17.34 26.32 9.39
CA ILE A 146 -17.47 25.23 10.35
C ILE A 146 -17.08 25.73 11.74
N LYS A 147 -17.89 25.39 12.74
CA LYS A 147 -17.54 25.61 14.13
C LYS A 147 -16.62 24.50 14.63
N PHE A 148 -15.39 24.84 15.03
CA PHE A 148 -14.47 23.89 15.66
C PHE A 148 -14.53 23.97 17.18
N VAL A 149 -14.42 22.83 17.82
CA VAL A 149 -14.19 22.70 19.26
C VAL A 149 -13.02 21.74 19.46
N VAL A 150 -11.88 22.27 19.87
CA VAL A 150 -10.70 21.45 20.16
C VAL A 150 -10.56 21.31 21.67
N ALA A 151 -10.49 20.08 22.17
CA ALA A 151 -10.37 19.83 23.60
C ALA A 151 -9.42 18.67 23.89
N LYS A 152 -8.87 18.67 25.10
CA LYS A 152 -8.13 17.51 25.61
C LYS A 152 -9.13 16.51 26.18
N LYS A 153 -8.93 15.21 25.91
CA LYS A 153 -9.86 14.14 26.30
C LYS A 153 -11.26 14.34 25.70
N ALA A 154 -11.31 14.86 24.48
CA ALA A 154 -12.56 15.09 23.76
C ALA A 154 -13.31 13.77 23.49
N ASP A 155 -12.58 12.66 23.38
CA ASP A 155 -13.10 11.29 23.32
C ASP A 155 -14.03 10.95 24.50
N SER A 156 -13.74 11.49 25.69
CA SER A 156 -14.54 11.27 26.90
C SER A 156 -15.72 12.23 27.02
N LEU A 157 -15.72 13.32 26.24
CA LEU A 157 -16.70 14.40 26.33
C LEU A 157 -17.75 14.33 25.23
N TYR A 158 -17.36 13.86 24.04
CA TYR A 158 -18.17 13.91 22.84
C TYR A 158 -18.29 12.52 22.21
N PRO A 159 -19.50 11.94 22.10
CA PRO A 159 -19.70 10.61 21.53
C PRO A 159 -19.16 10.46 20.10
N VAL A 160 -19.24 11.51 19.29
CA VAL A 160 -18.65 11.53 17.93
C VAL A 160 -17.13 11.37 17.94
N VAL A 161 -16.45 11.97 18.92
CA VAL A 161 -14.99 11.83 19.06
C VAL A 161 -14.66 10.44 19.59
N SER A 162 -15.46 9.89 20.51
CA SER A 162 -15.27 8.50 20.95
C SER A 162 -15.43 7.49 19.82
N GLY A 163 -16.44 7.67 18.95
CA GLY A 163 -16.61 6.83 17.77
C GLY A 163 -15.44 6.94 16.79
N ALA A 164 -14.93 8.16 16.55
CA ALA A 164 -13.71 8.38 15.76
C ALA A 164 -12.48 7.70 16.40
N SER A 165 -12.38 7.74 17.73
CA SER A 165 -11.36 7.07 18.54
C SER A 165 -11.33 5.57 18.31
N ILE A 166 -12.51 4.94 18.26
CA ILE A 166 -12.66 3.51 17.99
C ILE A 166 -12.21 3.21 16.57
N ALA A 167 -12.68 3.98 15.57
CA ALA A 167 -12.30 3.80 14.17
C ALA A 167 -10.77 3.87 13.97
N ALA A 168 -10.11 4.86 14.59
CA ALA A 168 -8.67 5.03 14.52
C ALA A 168 -7.92 3.85 15.18
N LYS A 169 -8.33 3.45 16.39
CA LYS A 169 -7.67 2.37 17.15
C LYS A 169 -7.82 1.02 16.46
N VAL A 170 -9.02 0.64 16.05
CA VAL A 170 -9.29 -0.63 15.36
C VAL A 170 -8.52 -0.70 14.04
N THR A 171 -8.52 0.38 13.27
CA THR A 171 -7.76 0.45 12.02
C THR A 171 -6.27 0.31 12.25
N ARG A 172 -5.72 0.99 13.27
CA ARG A 172 -4.31 0.85 13.63
C ARG A 172 -3.97 -0.57 14.06
N ASP A 173 -4.77 -1.15 14.96
CA ASP A 173 -4.53 -2.47 15.52
C ASP A 173 -4.56 -3.52 14.39
N ARG A 174 -5.53 -3.42 13.45
CA ARG A 174 -5.54 -4.18 12.18
C ARG A 174 -4.28 -3.97 11.35
N ALA A 175 -3.89 -2.71 11.09
CA ALA A 175 -2.72 -2.41 10.26
C ALA A 175 -1.43 -2.98 10.85
N VAL A 176 -1.26 -2.93 12.18
CA VAL A 176 -0.11 -3.51 12.87
C VAL A 176 -0.19 -5.05 12.87
N ARG A 177 -1.38 -5.62 13.06
CA ARG A 177 -1.66 -7.07 13.05
C ARG A 177 -1.57 -7.72 11.67
N ASP A 178 -1.75 -6.97 10.60
CA ASP A 178 -1.65 -7.47 9.24
C ASP A 178 -0.41 -6.94 8.52
N TRP A 179 0.47 -6.22 9.23
CA TRP A 179 1.68 -5.63 8.66
C TRP A 179 2.57 -6.69 8.01
N VAL A 180 2.84 -6.50 6.72
CA VAL A 180 3.80 -7.29 5.96
C VAL A 180 5.14 -6.54 5.99
N LEU A 181 6.16 -7.20 6.49
CA LEU A 181 7.53 -6.69 6.45
C LEU A 181 8.09 -6.97 5.06
N ASP A 182 8.47 -5.90 4.35
CA ASP A 182 9.03 -5.98 3.00
C ASP A 182 10.46 -6.57 3.02
N GLU A 183 11.12 -6.58 4.19
CA GLU A 183 12.52 -6.93 4.34
C GLU A 183 12.77 -8.44 4.32
N ILE A 184 13.64 -8.88 3.41
CA ILE A 184 13.98 -10.28 3.08
C ILE A 184 14.96 -10.91 4.09
N ALA A 185 14.85 -10.58 5.37
CA ALA A 185 15.66 -11.24 6.39
C ALA A 185 14.88 -12.43 6.98
N ASP A 186 15.43 -13.64 6.80
CA ASP A 186 14.85 -14.93 7.21
C ASP A 186 14.46 -15.04 8.71
N ASN A 187 14.77 -14.03 9.53
CA ASN A 187 14.58 -14.03 10.98
C ASN A 187 13.79 -12.84 11.55
N ILE A 188 13.14 -11.99 10.74
CA ILE A 188 12.33 -10.90 11.32
C ILE A 188 10.99 -11.44 11.84
N HIS A 189 10.90 -11.59 13.16
CA HIS A 189 9.69 -12.07 13.82
C HIS A 189 8.77 -10.93 14.26
N ARG A 190 7.47 -11.19 14.42
CA ARG A 190 6.46 -10.16 14.75
C ARG A 190 6.28 -9.87 16.24
N ASN A 191 7.03 -10.55 17.11
CA ASN A 191 6.97 -10.34 18.56
C ASN A 191 7.72 -9.06 18.99
N PHE A 192 7.26 -7.89 18.52
CA PHE A 192 7.87 -6.60 18.81
C PHE A 192 7.29 -5.89 20.05
N GLY A 193 6.48 -6.59 20.85
CA GLY A 193 5.84 -6.03 22.03
C GLY A 193 4.76 -4.98 21.69
N SER A 194 4.64 -3.96 22.53
CA SER A 194 3.63 -2.89 22.40
C SER A 194 3.92 -1.87 21.29
N GLY A 195 5.16 -1.84 20.79
CA GLY A 195 5.65 -0.81 19.87
C GLY A 195 5.98 0.53 20.53
N TYR A 196 5.84 0.67 21.85
CA TYR A 196 6.18 1.90 22.57
C TYR A 196 7.67 1.94 22.95
N PRO A 197 8.32 3.11 22.89
CA PRO A 197 9.72 3.29 23.31
C PRO A 197 10.06 2.82 24.73
N ALA A 198 9.09 2.80 25.64
CA ALA A 198 9.30 2.43 27.04
C ALA A 198 9.30 0.91 27.27
N ASP A 199 8.71 0.15 26.35
CA ASP A 199 8.51 -1.29 26.50
C ASP A 199 9.81 -2.08 26.28
N PRO A 200 10.24 -2.90 27.25
CA PRO A 200 11.44 -3.74 27.12
C PRO A 200 11.41 -4.68 25.91
N ALA A 201 10.25 -5.26 25.57
CA ALA A 201 10.12 -6.16 24.43
C ALA A 201 10.35 -5.41 23.11
N THR A 202 9.78 -4.20 23.00
CA THR A 202 10.00 -3.31 21.84
C THR A 202 11.47 -2.92 21.68
N LYS A 203 12.15 -2.56 22.77
CA LYS A 203 13.59 -2.23 22.74
C LYS A 203 14.46 -3.41 22.30
N SER A 204 14.19 -4.60 22.86
CA SER A 204 14.91 -5.81 22.48
C SER A 204 14.68 -6.16 21.01
N TRP A 205 13.45 -5.96 20.52
CA TRP A 205 13.12 -6.20 19.12
C TRP A 205 13.89 -5.27 18.18
N LEU A 206 13.93 -3.97 18.49
CA LEU A 206 14.70 -2.99 17.71
C LEU A 206 16.19 -3.35 17.65
N GLU A 207 16.78 -3.78 18.76
CA GLU A 207 18.19 -4.15 18.81
C GLU A 207 18.49 -5.42 17.97
N ASN A 208 17.60 -6.41 18.00
CA ASN A 208 17.78 -7.67 17.30
C ASN A 208 17.53 -7.58 15.78
N HIS A 209 16.78 -6.57 15.33
CA HIS A 209 16.34 -6.43 13.94
C HIS A 209 16.93 -5.20 13.25
N LYS A 210 17.93 -4.56 13.83
CA LYS A 210 18.68 -3.50 13.15
C LYS A 210 19.73 -4.09 12.21
N HIS A 211 19.87 -3.50 11.04
CA HIS A 211 20.91 -3.75 10.06
C HIS A 211 21.98 -2.66 10.13
N SER A 212 23.25 -3.03 10.04
CA SER A 212 24.40 -2.11 10.15
C SER A 212 24.41 -1.00 9.09
N ILE A 213 23.93 -1.31 7.89
CA ILE A 213 23.81 -0.39 6.75
C ILE A 213 22.40 0.24 6.67
N PHE A 214 21.34 -0.56 6.48
CA PHE A 214 19.98 -0.06 6.23
C PHE A 214 19.21 0.43 7.46
N GLY A 215 19.75 0.29 8.67
CA GLY A 215 19.08 0.73 9.89
C GLY A 215 17.98 -0.25 10.30
N PHE A 216 16.72 0.15 10.20
CA PHE A 216 15.60 -0.64 10.73
C PHE A 216 14.62 -1.12 9.64
N PRO A 217 13.81 -2.14 9.92
CA PRO A 217 12.68 -2.49 9.07
C PRO A 217 11.70 -1.32 8.95
N THR A 218 10.94 -1.31 7.88
CA THR A 218 10.05 -0.22 7.48
C THR A 218 8.86 0.00 8.40
N LEU A 219 8.57 -0.98 9.28
CA LEU A 219 7.64 -0.81 10.39
C LEU A 219 8.12 0.26 11.40
N VAL A 220 9.43 0.53 11.46
CA VAL A 220 10.05 1.43 12.43
C VAL A 220 9.98 2.88 11.95
N ARG A 221 9.65 3.80 12.86
CA ARG A 221 9.67 5.23 12.61
C ARG A 221 11.05 5.82 12.94
N PHE A 222 11.88 6.00 11.92
CA PHE A 222 13.28 6.45 12.06
C PHE A 222 13.41 7.83 12.73
N SER A 223 12.36 8.66 12.65
CA SER A 223 12.34 9.99 13.25
C SER A 223 12.20 10.01 14.78
N TRP A 224 11.94 8.86 15.42
CA TRP A 224 11.83 8.79 16.88
C TRP A 224 13.20 8.86 17.54
N GLY A 225 13.31 9.61 18.64
CA GLY A 225 14.56 9.77 19.37
C GLY A 225 15.18 8.46 19.86
N THR A 226 14.34 7.43 20.08
CA THR A 226 14.79 6.06 20.38
C THR A 226 15.64 5.47 19.27
N CYS A 227 15.34 5.74 18.00
CA CYS A 227 16.14 5.26 16.86
C CYS A 227 17.49 5.99 16.78
N SER A 228 17.54 7.27 17.18
CA SER A 228 18.75 8.11 17.10
C SER A 228 19.93 7.57 17.89
N THR A 229 19.70 6.85 19.00
CA THR A 229 20.77 6.23 19.78
C THR A 229 21.45 5.08 19.04
N TYR A 230 20.72 4.39 18.16
CA TYR A 230 21.24 3.24 17.42
C TYR A 230 22.05 3.66 16.18
N PHE A 231 21.72 4.81 15.57
CA PHE A 231 22.48 5.35 14.44
C PHE A 231 23.93 5.69 14.81
N LYS A 232 24.24 5.96 16.08
CA LYS A 232 25.62 6.17 16.56
C LYS A 232 26.51 4.92 16.46
N SER A 233 25.90 3.74 16.35
CA SER A 233 26.59 2.44 16.27
C SER A 233 26.61 1.83 14.86
N GLY A 234 25.95 2.49 13.89
CA GLY A 234 25.84 2.03 12.50
C GLY A 234 26.82 2.72 11.56
N ALA A 235 26.72 2.41 10.27
CA ALA A 235 27.48 3.12 9.24
C ALA A 235 27.06 4.60 9.21
N GLU A 236 28.06 5.50 9.17
CA GLU A 236 27.80 6.93 9.02
C GLU A 236 27.41 7.23 7.57
N VAL A 237 26.18 7.71 7.39
CA VAL A 237 25.66 8.12 6.08
C VAL A 237 25.73 9.64 6.01
N LEU A 238 26.64 10.15 5.18
CA LEU A 238 26.77 11.57 4.90
C LEU A 238 25.88 11.91 3.69
N CYS A 239 24.78 12.62 3.93
CA CYS A 239 23.96 13.18 2.86
C CYS A 239 24.47 14.59 2.52
N SER A 240 25.39 14.72 1.56
CA SER A 240 25.76 16.03 1.00
C SER A 240 24.93 16.34 -0.26
N PRO A 241 24.51 17.61 -0.46
CA PRO A 241 23.84 18.03 -1.69
C PRO A 241 24.80 18.17 -2.87
N SER A 242 26.13 18.21 -2.65
CA SER A 242 27.13 18.25 -3.72
C SER A 242 28.40 17.46 -3.35
N PRO A 243 29.12 16.90 -4.35
CA PRO A 243 30.39 16.19 -4.13
C PRO A 243 31.53 17.09 -3.62
N ASP A 244 31.45 18.41 -3.82
CA ASP A 244 32.56 19.35 -3.60
C ASP A 244 32.67 19.89 -2.16
N GLU A 245 31.69 19.62 -1.29
CA GLU A 245 31.66 20.09 0.11
C GLU A 245 32.16 19.03 1.14
N LEU A 246 32.89 18.01 0.70
CA LEU A 246 33.36 16.94 1.59
C LEU A 246 34.71 17.31 2.29
N PRO A 247 34.81 17.21 3.64
CA PRO A 247 36.06 17.43 4.37
C PRO A 247 37.17 16.46 3.94
N SER A 248 38.41 16.96 3.83
CA SER A 248 39.59 16.18 3.42
C SER A 248 39.94 15.00 4.35
N THR A 249 39.40 14.97 5.56
CA THR A 249 39.60 13.90 6.56
C THR A 249 38.82 12.61 6.26
N CYS A 250 37.82 12.66 5.37
CA CYS A 250 36.93 11.52 5.08
C CYS A 250 37.41 10.63 3.92
N LYS A 251 38.56 10.91 3.28
CA LYS A 251 39.04 10.15 2.12
C LYS A 251 39.68 8.79 2.45
N ASN A 252 39.90 8.48 3.73
CA ASN A 252 40.71 7.32 4.15
C ASN A 252 40.03 6.36 5.16
N SER A 253 38.70 6.40 5.32
CA SER A 253 37.97 5.46 6.21
C SER A 253 37.26 4.36 5.41
N PRO A 254 37.44 3.05 5.72
CA PRO A 254 36.81 1.95 4.98
C PRO A 254 35.29 1.82 5.16
N SER A 255 34.66 2.63 6.02
CA SER A 255 33.30 2.39 6.54
C SER A 255 32.28 3.49 6.19
N THR A 256 32.60 4.40 5.27
CA THR A 256 31.72 5.51 4.88
C THR A 256 30.98 5.18 3.59
N LEU A 257 29.66 5.00 3.67
CA LEU A 257 28.81 4.81 2.49
C LEU A 257 28.32 6.18 2.02
N PHE A 258 28.79 6.62 0.85
CA PHE A 258 28.37 7.88 0.24
C PHE A 258 27.05 7.69 -0.50
N VAL A 259 25.97 8.34 -0.07
CA VAL A 259 24.79 8.56 -0.92
C VAL A 259 25.00 9.90 -1.61
N LEU A 260 25.74 9.87 -2.73
CA LEU A 260 25.89 11.04 -3.59
C LEU A 260 24.55 11.32 -4.24
N SER A 261 23.95 12.47 -3.91
CA SER A 261 22.76 13.01 -4.55
C SER A 261 21.59 12.00 -4.62
N PRO A 262 20.75 11.89 -3.58
CA PRO A 262 19.52 11.12 -3.73
C PRO A 262 18.75 11.71 -4.91
N MET A 263 18.60 10.91 -5.96
CA MET A 263 17.89 11.30 -7.17
C MET A 263 16.45 11.62 -6.75
N GLU A 264 16.09 12.90 -6.73
CA GLU A 264 14.69 13.32 -6.63
C GLU A 264 14.02 12.94 -7.95
N ILE A 265 13.43 11.74 -7.98
CA ILE A 265 12.57 11.33 -9.08
C ILE A 265 11.20 11.96 -8.80
N TYR A 266 10.94 13.07 -9.48
CA TYR A 266 9.59 13.56 -9.67
C TYR A 266 8.89 12.54 -10.57
N VAL A 267 8.00 11.73 -10.01
CA VAL A 267 7.05 10.98 -10.80
C VAL A 267 5.99 11.99 -11.21
N ASP A 268 6.23 12.68 -12.32
CA ASP A 268 5.13 13.36 -13.01
C ASP A 268 4.03 12.32 -13.24
N ASP A 269 2.76 12.67 -13.06
CA ASP A 269 1.65 11.79 -13.49
C ASP A 269 1.68 11.53 -15.01
N GLU A 270 2.52 12.29 -15.74
CA GLU A 270 2.85 12.16 -17.15
C GLU A 270 4.23 11.52 -17.42
N ALA A 271 4.99 11.13 -16.38
CA ALA A 271 6.30 10.50 -16.52
C ALA A 271 6.15 9.11 -17.13
N LYS A 272 6.62 9.01 -18.37
CA LYS A 272 6.65 7.83 -19.23
C LYS A 272 7.21 6.62 -18.47
N LEU A 273 6.33 5.68 -18.09
CA LEU A 273 6.68 4.39 -17.52
C LEU A 273 7.29 3.48 -18.59
N THR A 274 8.53 3.77 -19.01
CA THR A 274 9.30 2.86 -19.85
C THR A 274 9.85 1.71 -19.00
N LEU A 275 9.32 0.50 -19.21
CA LEU A 275 9.79 -0.74 -18.58
C LEU A 275 11.14 -1.14 -19.18
N HIS A 276 12.22 -0.57 -18.67
CA HIS A 276 13.59 -0.87 -19.09
C HIS A 276 13.90 -2.35 -18.79
N GLY A 277 14.31 -3.12 -19.81
CA GLY A 277 14.66 -4.54 -19.68
C GLY A 277 13.52 -5.53 -19.94
N LEU A 278 12.29 -5.06 -20.20
CA LEU A 278 11.16 -5.91 -20.57
C LEU A 278 10.94 -5.90 -22.10
N VAL A 279 11.11 -7.06 -22.72
CA VAL A 279 10.71 -7.29 -24.11
C VAL A 279 9.22 -7.59 -24.16
N GLN A 280 8.48 -6.92 -25.04
CA GLN A 280 7.02 -7.06 -25.12
C GLN A 280 6.60 -7.45 -26.52
N HIS A 281 5.78 -8.49 -26.61
CA HIS A 281 5.21 -8.97 -27.85
C HIS A 281 3.70 -9.21 -27.74
N TYR A 282 3.01 -9.08 -28.87
CA TYR A 282 1.63 -9.53 -29.01
C TYR A 282 1.47 -10.61 -30.07
N ILE A 283 0.42 -11.43 -29.95
CA ILE A 283 0.04 -12.42 -30.98
C ILE A 283 -1.44 -12.26 -31.28
N LYS A 284 -1.77 -12.10 -32.57
CA LYS A 284 -3.15 -12.16 -33.05
C LYS A 284 -3.51 -13.61 -33.36
N LEU A 285 -4.55 -14.13 -32.74
CA LEU A 285 -5.00 -15.52 -32.87
C LEU A 285 -6.47 -15.63 -32.42
N LYS A 286 -7.18 -16.66 -32.87
CA LYS A 286 -8.57 -16.87 -32.43
C LYS A 286 -8.62 -17.50 -31.03
N GLU A 287 -9.73 -17.35 -30.32
CA GLU A 287 -9.90 -17.89 -28.95
C GLU A 287 -9.60 -19.40 -28.90
N GLU A 288 -10.05 -20.17 -29.89
CA GLU A 288 -9.84 -21.62 -29.99
C GLU A 288 -8.36 -22.01 -30.17
N GLU A 289 -7.50 -21.09 -30.61
CA GLU A 289 -6.08 -21.32 -30.85
C GLU A 289 -5.21 -21.02 -29.60
N LYS A 290 -5.77 -20.35 -28.58
CA LYS A 290 -5.04 -19.89 -27.39
C LYS A 290 -4.33 -21.02 -26.64
N ASN A 291 -5.03 -22.14 -26.40
CA ASN A 291 -4.47 -23.27 -25.66
C ASN A 291 -3.28 -23.89 -26.38
N ARG A 292 -3.45 -24.15 -27.69
CA ARG A 292 -2.38 -24.70 -28.52
C ARG A 292 -1.19 -23.76 -28.53
N LYS A 293 -1.42 -22.46 -28.75
CA LYS A 293 -0.33 -21.49 -28.82
C LYS A 293 0.37 -21.32 -27.47
N LEU A 294 -0.34 -21.39 -26.35
CA LEU A 294 0.26 -21.36 -25.02
C LEU A 294 1.20 -22.55 -24.81
N ASN A 295 0.76 -23.76 -25.15
CA ASN A 295 1.60 -24.96 -25.05
C ASN A 295 2.85 -24.84 -25.92
N ASP A 296 2.68 -24.43 -27.19
CA ASP A 296 3.82 -24.19 -28.10
C ASP A 296 4.83 -23.19 -27.52
N LEU A 297 4.37 -22.16 -26.79
CA LEU A 297 5.24 -21.18 -26.13
C LEU A 297 5.92 -21.75 -24.88
N LEU A 298 5.21 -22.55 -24.08
CA LEU A 298 5.79 -23.18 -22.90
C LEU A 298 6.84 -24.24 -23.26
N ASP A 299 6.70 -24.88 -24.43
CA ASP A 299 7.71 -25.81 -24.96
C ASP A 299 8.91 -25.09 -25.59
N ALA A 300 8.68 -23.95 -26.26
CA ALA A 300 9.72 -23.26 -27.01
C ALA A 300 10.55 -22.26 -26.17
N LEU A 301 10.03 -21.77 -25.05
CA LEU A 301 10.66 -20.72 -24.24
C LEU A 301 11.40 -21.32 -23.04
N ASP A 302 12.62 -20.83 -22.80
CA ASP A 302 13.35 -21.12 -21.57
C ASP A 302 12.91 -20.16 -20.47
N PHE A 303 12.30 -20.68 -19.40
CA PHE A 303 11.88 -19.83 -18.28
C PHE A 303 12.21 -20.42 -16.92
N ASN A 304 12.62 -19.57 -15.98
CA ASN A 304 12.72 -19.99 -14.59
C ASN A 304 11.31 -20.15 -14.02
N GLN A 305 10.52 -19.09 -14.14
CA GLN A 305 9.13 -19.06 -13.71
C GLN A 305 8.29 -18.18 -14.64
N VAL A 306 7.06 -18.63 -14.90
CA VAL A 306 6.10 -17.95 -15.77
C VAL A 306 4.80 -17.70 -15.03
N VAL A 307 4.21 -16.53 -15.26
CA VAL A 307 2.88 -16.17 -14.77
C VAL A 307 1.95 -15.98 -15.96
N ILE A 308 0.81 -16.65 -15.92
CA ILE A 308 -0.20 -16.64 -16.96
C ILE A 308 -1.45 -15.97 -16.42
N PHE A 309 -1.82 -14.82 -16.99
CA PHE A 309 -2.98 -14.06 -16.56
C PHE A 309 -4.22 -14.36 -17.41
N VAL A 310 -5.34 -14.60 -16.73
CA VAL A 310 -6.66 -14.86 -17.32
C VAL A 310 -7.73 -13.94 -16.73
N LYS A 311 -8.82 -13.72 -17.47
CA LYS A 311 -9.85 -12.73 -17.10
C LYS A 311 -10.84 -13.19 -16.02
N SER A 312 -10.91 -14.48 -15.69
CA SER A 312 -11.90 -14.99 -14.74
C SER A 312 -11.42 -16.19 -13.92
N VAL A 313 -12.03 -16.38 -12.75
CA VAL A 313 -11.76 -17.51 -11.84
C VAL A 313 -11.97 -18.86 -12.52
N SER A 314 -13.09 -19.02 -13.24
CA SER A 314 -13.41 -20.27 -13.95
C SER A 314 -12.36 -20.60 -15.02
N ARG A 315 -11.91 -19.60 -15.79
CA ARG A 315 -10.83 -19.79 -16.77
C ARG A 315 -9.51 -20.14 -16.10
N ALA A 316 -9.22 -19.58 -14.93
CA ALA A 316 -7.99 -19.86 -14.21
C ALA A 316 -7.93 -21.33 -13.75
N ALA A 317 -9.04 -21.83 -13.21
CA ALA A 317 -9.14 -23.23 -12.79
C ALA A 317 -9.09 -24.19 -13.98
N GLU A 318 -9.79 -23.86 -15.08
CA GLU A 318 -9.82 -24.72 -16.26
C GLU A 318 -8.47 -24.75 -17.00
N LEU A 319 -7.79 -23.60 -17.12
CA LEU A 319 -6.47 -23.54 -17.75
C LEU A 319 -5.42 -24.31 -16.94
N ASP A 320 -5.46 -24.19 -15.60
CA ASP A 320 -4.58 -24.97 -14.71
C ASP A 320 -4.79 -26.49 -14.88
N ARG A 321 -6.06 -26.93 -14.96
CA ARG A 321 -6.39 -28.34 -15.25
C ARG A 321 -5.80 -28.80 -16.58
N LEU A 322 -5.99 -28.02 -17.65
CA LEU A 322 -5.50 -28.35 -18.99
C LEU A 322 -3.97 -28.39 -19.06
N LEU A 323 -3.28 -27.48 -18.37
CA LEU A 323 -1.82 -27.45 -18.31
C LEU A 323 -1.28 -28.71 -17.61
N ILE A 324 -1.87 -29.09 -16.47
CA ILE A 324 -1.51 -30.32 -15.75
C ILE A 324 -1.73 -31.55 -16.63
N GLU A 325 -2.82 -31.62 -17.39
CA GLU A 325 -3.10 -32.71 -18.35
C GLU A 325 -2.10 -32.74 -19.51
N CYS A 326 -1.56 -31.59 -19.90
CA CYS A 326 -0.50 -31.48 -20.91
C CYS A 326 0.91 -31.69 -20.32
N ASN A 327 1.03 -32.22 -19.09
CA ASN A 327 2.30 -32.42 -18.37
C ASN A 327 3.08 -31.12 -18.07
N PHE A 328 2.39 -30.00 -17.94
CA PHE A 328 2.94 -28.76 -17.40
C PHE A 328 2.48 -28.60 -15.95
N PRO A 329 3.34 -28.86 -14.94
CA PRO A 329 2.97 -28.68 -13.54
C PRO A 329 2.72 -27.20 -13.24
N SER A 330 1.44 -26.84 -13.12
CA SER A 330 1.00 -25.49 -12.81
C SER A 330 0.27 -25.43 -11.47
N ILE A 331 0.17 -24.23 -10.95
CA ILE A 331 -0.72 -23.91 -9.84
C ILE A 331 -1.66 -22.79 -10.25
N CYS A 332 -2.87 -22.80 -9.69
CA CYS A 332 -3.83 -21.72 -9.84
C CYS A 332 -3.93 -20.87 -8.55
N ILE A 333 -3.95 -19.54 -8.70
CA ILE A 333 -4.29 -18.58 -7.63
C ILE A 333 -5.35 -17.62 -8.15
N HIS A 334 -6.49 -17.53 -7.48
CA HIS A 334 -7.57 -16.62 -7.87
C HIS A 334 -8.33 -16.06 -6.67
N SER A 335 -9.20 -15.06 -6.92
CA SER A 335 -9.94 -14.33 -5.88
C SER A 335 -10.89 -15.21 -5.03
N GLY A 336 -11.46 -16.26 -5.62
CA GLY A 336 -12.36 -17.18 -4.90
C GLY A 336 -11.70 -18.15 -3.92
N MET A 337 -10.37 -18.12 -3.74
CA MET A 337 -9.67 -19.00 -2.81
C MET A 337 -9.53 -18.37 -1.42
N PHE A 338 -9.57 -19.20 -0.37
CA PHE A 338 -9.23 -18.77 0.99
C PHE A 338 -7.79 -18.23 1.07
N GLN A 339 -7.59 -17.18 1.85
CA GLN A 339 -6.31 -16.47 1.93
C GLN A 339 -5.15 -17.38 2.37
N GLU A 340 -5.38 -18.29 3.31
CA GLU A 340 -4.38 -19.25 3.78
C GLU A 340 -3.90 -20.17 2.65
N GLU A 341 -4.83 -20.68 1.85
CA GLU A 341 -4.54 -21.54 0.71
C GLU A 341 -3.79 -20.79 -0.39
N ARG A 342 -4.20 -19.54 -0.67
CA ARG A 342 -3.48 -18.65 -1.60
C ARG A 342 -2.03 -18.44 -1.16
N LEU A 343 -1.82 -18.15 0.12
CA LEU A 343 -0.47 -17.95 0.68
C LEU A 343 0.36 -19.23 0.62
N LYS A 344 -0.24 -20.39 0.86
CA LYS A 344 0.45 -21.69 0.75
C LYS A 344 0.92 -21.97 -0.68
N ARG A 345 0.03 -21.85 -1.68
CA ARG A 345 0.38 -22.06 -3.09
C ARG A 345 1.41 -21.03 -3.56
N TYR A 346 1.24 -19.79 -3.13
CA TYR A 346 2.18 -18.72 -3.42
C TYR A 346 3.59 -18.99 -2.87
N ARG A 347 3.73 -19.46 -1.62
CA ARG A 347 5.04 -19.84 -1.06
C ARG A 347 5.72 -20.93 -1.88
N GLY A 348 4.98 -21.98 -2.26
CA GLY A 348 5.51 -23.05 -3.11
C GLY A 348 6.05 -22.53 -4.44
N PHE A 349 5.32 -21.59 -5.07
CA PHE A 349 5.80 -20.90 -6.26
C PHE A 349 7.03 -20.04 -5.97
N LYS A 350 7.02 -19.19 -4.94
CA LYS A 350 8.17 -18.32 -4.61
C LYS A 350 9.45 -19.11 -4.33
N GLU A 351 9.32 -20.28 -3.70
CA GLU A 351 10.43 -21.20 -3.40
C GLU A 351 10.90 -22.01 -4.62
N GLY A 352 10.20 -21.94 -5.75
CA GLY A 352 10.56 -22.63 -6.99
C GLY A 352 10.07 -24.07 -7.09
N HIS A 353 9.21 -24.54 -6.17
CA HIS A 353 8.61 -25.88 -6.24
C HIS A 353 7.71 -26.05 -7.47
N THR A 354 7.13 -24.95 -7.95
CA THR A 354 6.34 -24.89 -9.18
C THR A 354 6.78 -23.70 -10.02
N ARG A 355 6.87 -23.92 -11.33
CA ARG A 355 7.41 -22.92 -12.29
C ARG A 355 6.32 -22.17 -13.04
N ILE A 356 5.08 -22.68 -13.07
CA ILE A 356 3.96 -22.09 -13.81
C ILE A 356 2.85 -21.69 -12.83
N LEU A 357 2.44 -20.42 -12.88
CA LEU A 357 1.33 -19.87 -12.11
C LEU A 357 0.25 -19.31 -13.02
N VAL A 358 -0.97 -19.82 -12.91
CA VAL A 358 -2.17 -19.26 -13.54
C VAL A 358 -2.88 -18.36 -12.54
N ALA A 359 -3.18 -17.11 -12.93
CA ALA A 359 -3.75 -16.13 -12.02
C ALA A 359 -4.76 -15.17 -12.66
N THR A 360 -5.67 -14.65 -11.82
CA THR A 360 -6.56 -13.52 -12.16
C THR A 360 -5.97 -12.18 -11.71
N ASP A 361 -6.44 -11.06 -12.26
CA ASP A 361 -5.98 -9.69 -11.94
C ASP A 361 -5.93 -9.32 -10.46
N LEU A 362 -6.78 -9.91 -9.62
CA LEU A 362 -6.81 -9.65 -8.18
C LEU A 362 -5.54 -10.13 -7.45
N VAL A 363 -4.74 -10.97 -8.10
CA VAL A 363 -3.44 -11.46 -7.59
C VAL A 363 -2.31 -10.49 -7.96
N GLY A 364 -2.47 -9.68 -9.01
CA GLY A 364 -1.41 -8.84 -9.58
C GLY A 364 -1.09 -7.56 -8.82
N ARG A 365 -1.96 -7.07 -7.92
CA ARG A 365 -1.77 -5.76 -7.24
C ARG A 365 -1.06 -5.82 -5.89
N GLY A 366 -0.79 -7.01 -5.36
CA GLY A 366 -0.17 -7.16 -4.03
C GLY A 366 0.72 -8.38 -3.84
N ILE A 367 0.99 -9.14 -4.90
CA ILE A 367 1.95 -10.24 -4.85
C ILE A 367 3.25 -9.80 -5.52
N ASP A 368 4.31 -9.75 -4.71
CA ASP A 368 5.66 -9.42 -5.16
C ASP A 368 6.41 -10.66 -5.63
N ILE A 369 6.34 -10.93 -6.93
CA ILE A 369 6.94 -12.10 -7.55
C ILE A 369 8.29 -11.72 -8.17
N GLU A 370 9.33 -11.69 -7.33
CA GLU A 370 10.66 -11.16 -7.66
C GLU A 370 11.46 -12.00 -8.69
N ARG A 371 10.99 -13.20 -9.06
CA ARG A 371 11.74 -14.19 -9.87
C ARG A 371 11.08 -14.59 -11.19
N VAL A 372 10.02 -13.89 -11.62
CA VAL A 372 9.35 -14.19 -12.89
C VAL A 372 10.08 -13.53 -14.03
N ASN A 373 10.53 -14.34 -14.98
CA ASN A 373 11.16 -13.84 -16.19
C ASN A 373 10.20 -13.81 -17.38
N ILE A 374 9.08 -14.53 -17.33
CA ILE A 374 8.05 -14.51 -18.39
C ILE A 374 6.65 -14.21 -17.84
N VAL A 375 5.97 -13.26 -18.46
CA VAL A 375 4.54 -12.99 -18.25
C VAL A 375 3.78 -13.30 -19.53
N ILE A 376 2.71 -14.08 -19.43
CA ILE A 376 1.80 -14.35 -20.55
C ILE A 376 0.42 -13.81 -20.19
N ASN A 377 -0.05 -12.81 -20.92
CA ASN A 377 -1.45 -12.40 -20.89
C ASN A 377 -2.23 -13.31 -21.83
N TYR A 378 -2.73 -14.42 -21.30
CA TYR A 378 -3.58 -15.36 -22.04
C TYR A 378 -4.90 -14.70 -22.44
N ASP A 379 -5.44 -13.86 -21.55
CA ASP A 379 -6.50 -12.92 -21.86
C ASP A 379 -5.99 -11.48 -21.81
N MET A 380 -6.39 -10.67 -22.79
CA MET A 380 -6.10 -9.24 -22.79
C MET A 380 -6.64 -8.60 -21.50
N PRO A 381 -5.88 -7.70 -20.84
CA PRO A 381 -6.36 -6.93 -19.70
C PRO A 381 -7.51 -5.99 -20.09
N ASP A 382 -8.37 -5.63 -19.13
CA ASP A 382 -9.49 -4.71 -19.38
C ASP A 382 -9.07 -3.24 -19.58
N SER A 383 -7.83 -2.90 -19.23
CA SER A 383 -7.31 -1.54 -19.34
C SER A 383 -5.79 -1.49 -19.49
N ALA A 384 -5.29 -0.37 -20.02
CA ALA A 384 -3.87 -0.12 -20.16
C ALA A 384 -3.11 -0.10 -18.81
N ASP A 385 -3.75 0.38 -17.75
CA ASP A 385 -3.17 0.36 -16.40
C ASP A 385 -3.01 -1.08 -15.88
N THR A 386 -4.05 -1.91 -16.04
CA THR A 386 -3.98 -3.33 -15.66
C THR A 386 -2.90 -4.06 -16.46
N TYR A 387 -2.77 -3.78 -17.75
CA TYR A 387 -1.68 -4.33 -18.57
C TYR A 387 -0.31 -4.03 -17.96
N LEU A 388 -0.04 -2.76 -17.63
CA LEU A 388 1.23 -2.35 -17.06
C LEU A 388 1.53 -3.05 -15.72
N HIS A 389 0.51 -3.18 -14.86
CA HIS A 389 0.64 -3.90 -13.59
C HIS A 389 0.95 -5.39 -13.74
N ARG A 390 0.45 -6.03 -14.80
CA ARG A 390 0.72 -7.44 -15.10
C ARG A 390 2.12 -7.63 -15.66
N VAL A 391 2.48 -6.86 -16.70
CA VAL A 391 3.77 -7.04 -17.38
C VAL A 391 4.95 -6.52 -16.57
N GLY A 392 4.72 -5.54 -15.69
CA GLY A 392 5.70 -5.06 -14.70
C GLY A 392 6.07 -6.09 -13.62
N ARG A 393 5.55 -7.32 -13.68
CA ARG A 393 5.99 -8.46 -12.86
C ARG A 393 7.23 -9.15 -13.43
N ALA A 394 7.52 -8.98 -14.72
CA ALA A 394 8.77 -9.41 -15.34
C ALA A 394 9.73 -8.22 -15.52
N GLY A 395 11.04 -8.50 -15.56
CA GLY A 395 12.06 -7.49 -15.84
C GLY A 395 12.27 -6.46 -14.72
N ARG A 396 12.07 -6.84 -13.46
CA ARG A 396 12.29 -5.96 -12.29
C ARG A 396 13.76 -5.93 -11.87
N PHE A 397 14.19 -4.86 -11.20
CA PHE A 397 15.55 -4.72 -10.64
C PHE A 397 16.71 -4.90 -11.66
N GLY A 398 16.52 -4.44 -12.90
CA GLY A 398 17.55 -4.54 -13.94
C GLY A 398 17.69 -5.94 -14.57
N THR A 399 16.78 -6.87 -14.25
CA THR A 399 16.70 -8.17 -14.91
C THR A 399 16.01 -8.05 -16.25
N LYS A 400 16.33 -8.95 -17.19
CA LYS A 400 15.61 -9.06 -18.46
C LYS A 400 14.32 -9.87 -18.26
N GLY A 401 13.28 -9.54 -19.01
CA GLY A 401 12.03 -10.27 -18.96
C GLY A 401 11.28 -10.23 -20.29
N LEU A 402 10.32 -11.14 -20.46
CA LEU A 402 9.48 -11.26 -21.64
C LEU A 402 8.01 -11.19 -21.26
N ALA A 403 7.26 -10.32 -21.94
CA ALA A 403 5.80 -10.28 -21.86
C ALA A 403 5.19 -10.64 -23.22
N ILE A 404 4.32 -11.65 -23.25
CA ILE A 404 3.57 -12.05 -24.45
C ILE A 404 2.09 -11.86 -24.20
N THR A 405 1.39 -11.17 -25.09
CA THR A 405 -0.04 -10.90 -24.94
C THR A 405 -0.85 -11.44 -26.11
N PHE A 406 -1.88 -12.23 -25.81
CA PHE A 406 -2.80 -12.75 -26.82
C PHE A 406 -3.90 -11.74 -27.13
N VAL A 407 -4.15 -11.55 -28.42
CA VAL A 407 -5.13 -10.60 -28.96
C VAL A 407 -6.08 -11.39 -29.85
N SER A 408 -7.33 -11.54 -29.41
CA SER A 408 -8.30 -12.46 -30.00
C SER A 408 -9.56 -11.81 -30.55
N CYS A 409 -9.84 -10.57 -30.18
CA CYS A 409 -11.00 -9.83 -30.67
C CYS A 409 -10.68 -8.34 -30.89
N SER A 410 -11.62 -7.60 -31.49
CA SER A 410 -11.44 -6.17 -31.78
C SER A 410 -11.23 -5.33 -30.52
N THR A 411 -11.93 -5.67 -29.42
CA THR A 411 -11.75 -4.97 -28.15
C THR A 411 -10.33 -5.15 -27.60
N ASP A 412 -9.71 -6.33 -27.80
CA ASP A 412 -8.32 -6.55 -27.38
C ASP A 412 -7.36 -5.66 -28.18
N VAL A 413 -7.64 -5.44 -29.46
CA VAL A 413 -6.88 -4.52 -30.33
C VAL A 413 -7.01 -3.08 -29.85
N ASP A 414 -8.21 -2.67 -29.41
CA ASP A 414 -8.44 -1.33 -28.88
C ASP A 414 -7.65 -1.09 -27.59
N VAL A 415 -7.64 -2.06 -26.67
CA VAL A 415 -6.82 -1.97 -25.45
C VAL A 415 -5.33 -1.97 -25.79
N LEU A 416 -4.88 -2.77 -26.75
CA LEU A 416 -3.48 -2.79 -27.18
C LEU A 416 -3.06 -1.43 -27.74
N ASN A 417 -3.88 -0.83 -28.59
CA ASN A 417 -3.64 0.51 -29.13
C ASN A 417 -3.61 1.57 -28.03
N ASN A 418 -4.49 1.47 -27.03
CA ASN A 418 -4.49 2.34 -25.86
C ASN A 418 -3.18 2.21 -25.07
N VAL A 419 -2.71 0.98 -24.81
CA VAL A 419 -1.41 0.73 -24.17
C VAL A 419 -0.27 1.39 -24.95
N GLN A 420 -0.19 1.14 -26.26
CA GLN A 420 0.89 1.68 -27.11
C GLN A 420 0.87 3.22 -27.15
N SER A 421 -0.31 3.82 -27.29
CA SER A 421 -0.46 5.28 -27.33
C SER A 421 -0.18 5.94 -25.98
N ARG A 422 -0.71 5.36 -24.89
CA ARG A 422 -0.62 5.95 -23.55
C ARG A 422 0.80 5.92 -23.00
N PHE A 423 1.57 4.89 -23.33
CA PHE A 423 2.93 4.71 -22.82
C PHE A 423 4.01 4.99 -23.87
N GLU A 424 3.63 5.39 -25.09
CA GLU A 424 4.53 5.60 -26.23
C GLU A 424 5.44 4.38 -26.51
N ILE A 425 4.87 3.17 -26.41
CA ILE A 425 5.60 1.91 -26.63
C ILE A 425 5.14 1.28 -27.94
N ASP A 426 6.10 0.81 -28.76
CA ASP A 426 5.83 -0.04 -29.92
C ASP A 426 5.91 -1.52 -29.53
N ILE A 427 4.76 -2.15 -29.26
CA ILE A 427 4.71 -3.58 -28.92
C ILE A 427 4.69 -4.36 -30.24
N LYS A 428 5.77 -5.07 -30.53
CA LYS A 428 5.90 -5.78 -31.81
C LYS A 428 5.16 -7.09 -31.81
N GLN A 429 4.66 -7.51 -32.97
CA GLN A 429 4.12 -8.86 -33.12
C GLN A 429 5.23 -9.89 -32.81
N LEU A 430 4.85 -11.00 -32.18
CA LEU A 430 5.79 -12.06 -31.81
C LEU A 430 6.52 -12.60 -33.05
N PRO A 431 7.86 -12.59 -33.08
CA PRO A 431 8.64 -13.18 -34.17
C PRO A 431 8.55 -14.70 -34.15
N GLU A 432 8.94 -15.35 -35.25
CA GLU A 432 8.99 -16.83 -35.33
C GLU A 432 10.01 -17.44 -34.37
N GLN A 433 11.09 -16.71 -34.07
CA GLN A 433 12.10 -17.11 -33.10
C GLN A 433 12.39 -15.95 -32.15
N ILE A 434 12.47 -16.25 -30.85
CA ILE A 434 12.84 -15.29 -29.82
C ILE A 434 14.25 -15.65 -29.35
N ASP A 435 15.17 -14.69 -29.45
CA ASP A 435 16.51 -14.85 -28.90
C ASP A 435 16.45 -14.87 -27.37
N THR A 436 16.82 -16.01 -26.75
CA THR A 436 16.86 -16.22 -25.30
C THR A 436 17.69 -15.15 -24.58
N SER A 437 18.72 -14.60 -25.24
CA SER A 437 19.56 -13.53 -24.67
C SER A 437 18.80 -12.24 -24.39
N THR A 438 17.63 -12.05 -25.01
CA THR A 438 16.82 -10.83 -24.86
C THR A 438 15.97 -10.82 -23.59
N TYR A 439 15.69 -11.99 -23.00
CA TYR A 439 14.82 -12.12 -21.83
C TYR A 439 15.37 -13.01 -20.70
N MET A 440 16.55 -13.60 -20.88
CA MET A 440 17.28 -14.31 -19.83
C MET A 440 18.65 -13.65 -19.56
N PRO A 441 19.11 -13.61 -18.29
CA PRO A 441 20.49 -13.23 -17.98
C PRO A 441 21.47 -14.29 -18.54
N SER A 442 22.60 -13.84 -19.04
CA SER A 442 23.67 -14.67 -19.62
C SER A 442 24.39 -15.52 -18.59
#